data_AF-A0A838S395-F1
#
_entry.id   AF-A0A838S395-F1
#
_cell.length_a   1.000
_cell.length_b   1.000
_cell.length_c   1.000
_cell.angle_alpha   90.00
_cell.angle_beta   90.00
_cell.angle_gamma   90.00
#
_symmetry.space_group_name_H-M   'P 1'
#
loop_
_entity.id
_entity.type
_entity.pdbx_description
1 polymer ?
#
loop_
_entity_poly.entity_id
_entity_poly.type
_entity_poly.pdbx_seq_one_letter_code
_entity_poly.pdbx_strand_id
1 'polypeptide(L)'
;MSDAQIPTAAQQIPTAAHGIGLATVTDSGAVLDTWFPAPELGLPDGAQPGTARTADARPGFGALAGPDTDRGVEVVAVRTVIADLQAPPSDASDAYLRLHLLSHRLVPPRSI
;
A
#
# COMPACT_ATOMS: atom_id res chain seq x y z
N MET A 1 -24.74 -17.98 -41.65
CA MET A 1 -24.20 -18.51 -40.39
C MET A 1 -23.29 -17.44 -39.85
N SER A 2 -23.80 -16.64 -38.91
CA SER A 2 -23.12 -15.46 -38.36
C SER A 2 -22.30 -15.93 -37.16
N ASP A 3 -20.98 -15.83 -37.24
CA ASP A 3 -20.10 -16.06 -36.11
C ASP A 3 -20.37 -14.97 -35.06
N ALA A 4 -20.87 -15.39 -33.91
CA ALA A 4 -21.00 -14.55 -32.73
C ALA A 4 -19.61 -14.44 -32.07
N GLN A 5 -18.95 -13.31 -32.26
CA GLN A 5 -17.75 -12.93 -31.52
C GLN A 5 -18.11 -12.83 -30.02
N ILE A 6 -17.60 -13.75 -29.20
CA ILE A 6 -17.70 -13.65 -27.74
C ILE A 6 -16.69 -12.60 -27.28
N PRO A 7 -17.10 -11.52 -26.58
CA PRO A 7 -16.14 -10.60 -25.99
C PRO A 7 -15.49 -11.27 -24.78
N THR A 8 -14.25 -11.73 -24.95
CA THR A 8 -13.39 -12.11 -23.82
C THR A 8 -12.91 -10.82 -23.15
N ALA A 9 -13.69 -10.29 -22.22
CA ALA A 9 -13.19 -9.26 -21.32
C ALA A 9 -12.10 -9.90 -20.44
N ALA A 10 -10.83 -9.71 -20.80
CA ALA A 10 -9.75 -9.92 -19.86
C ALA A 10 -10.07 -9.07 -18.62
N GLN A 11 -10.20 -9.70 -17.45
CA GLN A 11 -10.34 -8.97 -16.19
C GLN A 11 -9.13 -8.03 -16.07
N GLN A 12 -9.36 -6.73 -16.25
CA GLN A 12 -8.34 -5.71 -16.02
C GLN A 12 -7.98 -5.78 -14.53
N ILE A 13 -6.84 -6.38 -14.23
CA ILE A 13 -6.27 -6.34 -12.88
C ILE A 13 -6.07 -4.86 -12.56
N PRO A 14 -6.61 -4.36 -11.44
CA PRO A 14 -6.42 -2.97 -11.06
C PRO A 14 -4.92 -2.66 -11.03
N THR A 15 -4.51 -1.62 -11.73
CA THR A 15 -3.09 -1.23 -11.81
C THR A 15 -2.67 -0.41 -10.60
N ALA A 16 -3.62 0.11 -9.82
CA ALA A 16 -3.33 0.96 -8.67
C ALA A 16 -3.74 0.29 -7.36
N ALA A 17 -3.10 0.70 -6.28
CA ALA A 17 -3.46 0.32 -4.92
C ALA A 17 -3.11 1.44 -3.95
N HIS A 18 -3.73 1.42 -2.78
CA HIS A 18 -3.41 2.36 -1.71
C HIS A 18 -3.64 1.73 -0.34
N GLY A 19 -3.07 2.37 0.69
CA GLY A 19 -3.29 1.97 2.06
C GLY A 19 -2.87 3.05 3.06
N ILE A 20 -3.60 3.12 4.17
CA ILE A 20 -3.19 3.86 5.36
C ILE A 20 -2.57 2.86 6.34
N GLY A 21 -1.31 3.04 6.70
CA GLY A 21 -0.54 2.10 7.50
C GLY A 21 0.23 2.77 8.64
N LEU A 22 0.88 1.94 9.46
CA LEU A 22 1.84 2.35 10.47
C LEU A 22 3.23 1.90 10.04
N ALA A 23 4.14 2.85 9.87
CA ALA A 23 5.53 2.58 9.51
C ALA A 23 6.43 2.72 10.75
N THR A 24 7.33 1.75 10.95
CA THR A 24 8.42 1.89 11.94
C THR A 24 9.62 2.53 11.25
N VAL A 25 10.05 3.68 11.75
CA VAL A 25 11.11 4.49 11.13
C VAL A 25 12.25 4.70 12.12
N THR A 26 13.48 4.49 11.69
CA THR A 26 14.68 4.78 12.50
C THR A 26 14.93 6.28 12.62
N ASP A 27 15.77 6.69 13.58
CA ASP A 27 16.19 8.09 13.76
C ASP A 27 16.87 8.69 12.51
N SER A 28 17.44 7.87 11.63
CA SER A 28 18.05 8.31 10.36
C SER A 28 17.03 8.43 9.21
N GLY A 29 15.77 8.11 9.46
CA GLY A 29 14.68 8.17 8.48
C GLY A 29 14.50 6.88 7.65
N ALA A 30 15.28 5.83 7.90
CA ALA A 30 15.08 4.55 7.22
C ALA A 30 13.83 3.84 7.73
N VAL A 31 12.97 3.37 6.82
CA VAL A 31 11.76 2.59 7.12
C VAL A 31 12.14 1.11 7.29
N LEU A 32 11.77 0.52 8.43
CA LEU A 32 12.03 -0.89 8.74
C LEU A 32 10.89 -1.79 8.23
N ASP A 33 9.66 -1.39 8.54
CA ASP A 33 8.44 -2.05 8.10
C ASP A 33 7.28 -1.07 8.01
N THR A 34 6.24 -1.49 7.28
CA THR A 34 4.95 -0.79 7.25
C THR A 34 3.81 -1.80 7.30
N TRP A 35 2.95 -1.64 8.29
CA TRP A 35 1.76 -2.48 8.46
C TRP A 35 0.52 -1.80 7.88
N PHE A 36 -0.20 -2.51 6.99
CA PHE A 36 -1.43 -2.04 6.36
C PHE A 36 -2.63 -2.92 6.76
N PRO A 37 -3.46 -2.54 7.75
CA PRO A 37 -4.55 -3.40 8.24
C PRO A 37 -5.69 -3.61 7.25
N ALA A 38 -5.92 -2.65 6.36
CA ALA A 38 -6.86 -2.77 5.25
C ALA A 38 -6.27 -2.03 4.04
N PRO A 39 -5.50 -2.73 3.18
CA PRO A 39 -5.06 -2.23 1.89
C PRO A 39 -6.20 -2.36 0.87
N GLU A 40 -6.21 -1.50 -0.15
CA GLU A 40 -7.29 -1.43 -1.14
C GLU A 40 -6.73 -1.31 -2.55
N LEU A 41 -7.46 -1.86 -3.53
CA LEU A 41 -7.16 -1.69 -4.96
C LEU A 41 -7.83 -0.40 -5.48
N GLY A 42 -7.20 0.20 -6.47
CA GLY A 42 -7.64 1.46 -7.09
C GLY A 42 -6.91 2.68 -6.55
N LEU A 43 -7.10 3.79 -7.28
CA LEU A 43 -6.53 5.10 -6.96
C LEU A 43 -7.62 5.98 -6.35
N PRO A 44 -7.45 6.47 -5.10
CA PRO A 44 -8.39 7.43 -4.53
C PRO A 44 -8.36 8.75 -5.32
N ASP A 45 -9.50 9.43 -5.41
CA ASP A 45 -9.61 10.70 -6.12
C ASP A 45 -8.62 11.74 -5.58
N GLY A 46 -7.81 12.32 -6.47
CA GLY A 46 -6.81 13.34 -6.13
C GLY A 46 -5.57 12.81 -5.39
N ALA A 47 -5.45 11.50 -5.18
CA ALA A 47 -4.29 10.91 -4.51
C ALA A 47 -3.03 11.04 -5.36
N GLN A 48 -1.96 11.54 -4.75
CA GLN A 48 -0.63 11.56 -5.36
C GLN A 48 0.09 10.22 -5.11
N PRO A 49 0.74 9.63 -6.12
CA PRO A 49 1.56 8.44 -5.94
C PRO A 49 2.72 8.68 -4.97
N GLY A 50 3.12 7.61 -4.26
CA GLY A 50 4.20 7.63 -3.28
C GLY A 50 3.71 7.49 -1.84
N THR A 51 4.66 7.56 -0.91
CA THR A 51 4.41 7.45 0.53
C THR A 51 4.57 8.81 1.21
N ALA A 52 3.61 9.17 2.05
CA ALA A 52 3.67 10.38 2.88
C ALA A 52 3.14 10.12 4.29
N ARG A 53 3.70 10.81 5.28
CA ARG A 53 3.09 10.87 6.63
C ARG A 53 1.69 11.46 6.50
N THR A 54 0.74 10.95 7.26
CA THR A 54 -0.65 11.42 7.22
C THR A 54 -1.21 11.62 8.61
N ALA A 55 -2.03 12.65 8.76
CA ALA A 55 -2.85 12.87 9.96
C ALA A 55 -4.16 12.06 9.92
N ASP A 56 -4.51 11.45 8.77
CA ASP A 56 -5.69 10.60 8.58
C ASP A 56 -5.47 9.22 9.22
N ALA A 57 -5.16 9.21 10.51
CA ALA A 57 -4.94 8.00 11.27
C ALA A 57 -6.29 7.26 11.42
N ARG A 58 -6.33 5.99 11.01
CA ARG A 58 -7.48 5.13 11.30
C ARG A 58 -7.74 5.07 12.81
N PRO A 59 -9.00 4.88 13.26
CA PRO A 59 -9.29 4.68 14.67
C PRO A 59 -8.35 3.63 15.30
N GLY A 60 -7.76 3.98 16.44
CA GLY A 60 -6.81 3.11 17.15
C GLY A 60 -5.33 3.32 16.81
N PHE A 61 -4.98 3.96 15.68
CA PHE A 61 -3.58 4.20 15.32
C PHE A 61 -2.86 5.13 16.31
N GLY A 62 -3.57 6.13 16.86
CA GLY A 62 -2.98 7.07 17.82
C GLY A 62 -2.42 6.41 19.09
N ALA A 63 -2.92 5.24 19.48
CA ALA A 63 -2.39 4.50 20.63
C ALA A 63 -1.16 3.65 20.29
N LEU A 64 -0.89 3.44 19.01
CA LEU A 64 0.23 2.63 18.50
C LEU A 64 1.36 3.49 17.92
N ALA A 65 1.05 4.73 17.54
CA ALA A 65 2.00 5.69 17.00
C ALA A 65 2.77 6.41 18.12
N GLY A 66 4.04 6.70 17.87
CA GLY A 66 4.90 7.41 18.81
C GLY A 66 6.34 6.91 18.81
N PRO A 67 7.22 7.61 19.55
CA PRO A 67 8.61 7.22 19.68
C PRO A 67 8.78 6.01 20.60
N ASP A 68 9.75 5.17 20.27
CA ASP A 68 10.31 4.12 21.12
C ASP A 68 11.80 4.40 21.30
N THR A 69 12.13 5.04 22.42
CA THR A 69 13.49 5.53 22.70
C THR A 69 14.48 4.43 22.97
N ASP A 70 14.02 3.28 23.48
CA ASP A 70 14.89 2.15 23.79
C ASP A 70 15.38 1.47 22.51
N ARG A 71 14.54 1.46 21.46
CA ARG A 71 14.88 0.93 20.12
C ARG A 71 15.43 1.98 19.15
N GLY A 72 15.30 3.27 19.42
CA GLY A 72 15.71 4.35 18.52
C GLY A 72 14.87 4.41 17.25
N VAL A 73 13.55 4.24 17.40
CA VAL A 73 12.58 4.26 16.29
C VAL A 73 11.34 5.08 16.64
N GLU A 74 10.60 5.51 15.62
CA GLU A 74 9.29 6.14 15.71
C GLU A 74 8.27 5.36 14.88
N VAL A 75 7.11 5.02 15.45
CA VAL A 75 5.97 4.48 14.70
C VAL A 75 5.10 5.64 14.22
N VAL A 76 4.93 5.77 12.91
CA VAL A 76 4.20 6.89 12.29
C VAL A 76 3.09 6.42 11.34
N ALA A 77 1.99 7.16 11.30
CA ALA A 77 0.94 6.93 10.31
C ALA A 77 1.37 7.42 8.93
N VAL A 78 1.24 6.55 7.93
CA VAL A 78 1.57 6.84 6.53
C VAL A 78 0.41 6.50 5.61
N ARG A 79 0.32 7.24 4.51
CA ARG A 79 -0.48 6.91 3.34
C ARG A 79 0.49 6.51 2.24
N THR A 80 0.29 5.34 1.65
CA THR A 80 1.03 4.87 0.48
C THR A 80 0.07 4.68 -0.67
N VAL A 81 0.44 5.19 -1.84
CA VAL A 81 -0.33 5.12 -3.08
C VAL A 81 0.56 4.60 -4.20
N ILE A 82 0.18 3.48 -4.79
CA ILE A 82 0.83 2.88 -5.95
C ILE A 82 -0.05 3.16 -7.17
N ALA A 83 0.45 3.89 -8.15
CA ALA A 83 -0.28 4.17 -9.39
C ALA A 83 -0.20 3.01 -10.39
N ASP A 84 0.91 2.29 -10.38
CA ASP A 84 1.18 1.17 -11.28
C ASP A 84 1.85 0.01 -10.55
N LEU A 85 1.09 -1.06 -10.36
CA LEU A 85 1.52 -2.32 -9.78
C LEU A 85 2.44 -3.09 -10.73
N GLN A 86 2.63 -2.69 -11.99
CA GLN A 86 3.66 -3.29 -12.86
C GLN A 86 5.02 -2.60 -12.75
N ALA A 87 5.08 -1.39 -12.18
CA ALA A 87 6.32 -0.71 -11.90
C ALA A 87 7.04 -1.35 -10.69
N PRO A 88 8.39 -1.31 -10.63
CA PRO A 88 9.11 -1.71 -9.42
C PRO A 88 8.69 -0.84 -8.21
N PRO A 89 8.78 -1.38 -6.98
CA PRO A 89 8.45 -0.60 -5.79
C PRO A 89 9.38 0.60 -5.66
N SER A 90 8.78 1.76 -5.39
CA SER A 90 9.47 3.05 -5.32
C SER A 90 10.15 3.30 -3.97
N ASP A 91 9.61 2.73 -2.89
CA ASP A 91 10.13 2.80 -1.53
C ASP A 91 9.77 1.54 -0.70
N ALA A 92 10.19 1.50 0.56
CA ALA A 92 9.92 0.37 1.44
C ALA A 92 8.43 0.18 1.74
N SER A 93 7.67 1.26 1.94
CA SER A 93 6.23 1.17 2.26
C SER A 93 5.42 0.68 1.06
N ASP A 94 5.81 1.08 -0.17
CA ASP A 94 5.31 0.52 -1.43
C ASP A 94 5.53 -1.01 -1.48
N ALA A 95 6.75 -1.47 -1.21
CA ALA A 95 7.06 -2.89 -1.17
C ALA A 95 6.21 -3.65 -0.13
N TYR A 96 6.05 -3.11 1.08
CA TYR A 96 5.19 -3.71 2.11
C TYR A 96 3.71 -3.71 1.70
N LEU A 97 3.21 -2.66 1.05
CA LEU A 97 1.83 -2.61 0.57
C LEU A 97 1.58 -3.75 -0.45
N ARG A 98 2.49 -3.96 -1.40
CA ARG A 98 2.41 -5.07 -2.38
C ARG A 98 2.33 -6.45 -1.71
N LEU A 99 3.18 -6.68 -0.70
CA LEU A 99 3.16 -7.92 0.06
C LEU A 99 1.84 -8.11 0.84
N HIS A 100 1.28 -7.02 1.37
CA HIS A 100 -0.03 -7.06 2.02
C HIS A 100 -1.16 -7.35 1.03
N LEU A 101 -1.13 -6.78 -0.19
CA LEU A 101 -2.12 -7.11 -1.24
C LEU A 101 -2.14 -8.60 -1.56
N LEU A 102 -0.96 -9.22 -1.70
CA LEU A 102 -0.81 -10.67 -1.91
C LEU A 102 -1.34 -11.47 -0.73
N SER A 103 -0.95 -11.09 0.49
CA SER A 103 -1.31 -11.80 1.72
C SER A 103 -2.80 -11.69 2.04
N HIS A 104 -3.42 -10.55 1.72
CA HIS A 104 -4.86 -10.33 1.79
C HIS A 104 -5.62 -10.98 0.62
N ARG A 105 -4.91 -11.59 -0.34
CA ARG A 105 -5.48 -12.21 -1.55
C ARG A 105 -6.29 -11.25 -2.41
N LEU A 106 -5.97 -9.96 -2.36
CA LEU A 106 -6.56 -8.96 -3.25
C LEU A 106 -6.03 -9.11 -4.68
N VAL A 107 -4.82 -9.64 -4.81
CA VAL A 107 -4.18 -9.97 -6.09
C VAL A 107 -3.52 -11.35 -6.01
N PRO A 108 -3.44 -12.10 -7.13
CA PRO A 108 -2.75 -13.38 -7.18
C PRO A 108 -1.22 -13.23 -7.25
N PRO A 109 -0.44 -14.28 -6.95
CA PRO A 109 1.01 -14.28 -7.20
C PRO A 109 1.33 -14.01 -8.68
N ARG A 110 2.43 -13.26 -8.93
CA ARG A 110 2.93 -12.88 -10.27
C ARG A 110 2.01 -11.93 -11.07
N SER A 111 1.17 -11.15 -10.40
CA SER A 111 0.31 -10.17 -11.07
C SER A 111 0.59 -8.71 -10.73
N ILE A 112 1.60 -8.44 -9.90
CA ILE A 112 2.02 -7.12 -9.38
C ILE A 112 3.55 -7.06 -9.24
#